data_AF-A0A661KIS5-F1
#
_entry.id   AF-A0A661KIS5-F1
#
_cell.length_a   1.000
_cell.length_b   1.000
_cell.length_c   1.000
_cell.angle_alpha   90.00
_cell.angle_beta   90.00
_cell.angle_gamma   90.00
#
_symmetry.space_group_name_H-M   'P 1'
#
loop_
_entity.id
_entity.type
_entity.pdbx_description
1 polymer ?
#
loop_
_entity_poly.entity_id
_entity_poly.type
_entity_poly.pdbx_seq_one_letter_code
_entity_poly.pdbx_strand_id
1 'polypeptide(L)' 'EIEVGKHGIFIERGFYSGLLLPQVATEYGWDRETFLEQTCIKAGLPPHAWKDKETKIYIFSADIF' A
#
# COMPACT_ATOMS: atom_id res chain seq x y z
N GLU A 1 -3.46 -11.30 -5.48
CA GLU A 1 -4.14 -10.97 -4.22
C GLU A 1 -3.14 -10.31 -3.26
N ILE A 2 -3.56 -9.42 -2.35
CA ILE A 2 -2.65 -8.75 -1.38
C ILE A 2 -2.64 -9.58 -0.09
N GLU A 3 -1.47 -10.03 0.34
CA GLU A 3 -1.26 -10.81 1.55
C GLU A 3 -0.46 -9.97 2.55
N VAL A 4 -1.08 -9.62 3.68
CA VAL A 4 -0.45 -8.84 4.75
C VAL A 4 0.74 -9.62 5.34
N GLY A 5 1.86 -8.94 5.58
CA GLY A 5 3.09 -9.53 6.10
C GLY A 5 3.98 -10.21 5.06
N LYS A 6 3.49 -10.38 3.83
CA LYS A 6 4.25 -10.96 2.71
C LYS A 6 4.45 -9.96 1.58
N HIS A 7 3.42 -9.18 1.28
CA HIS A 7 3.44 -8.23 0.18
C HIS A 7 3.60 -6.79 0.67
N GLY A 8 4.46 -6.03 -0.01
CA GLY A 8 4.48 -4.57 0.02
C GLY A 8 3.53 -4.00 -1.03
N ILE A 9 3.15 -2.74 -0.85
CA ILE A 9 2.24 -2.03 -1.76
C ILE A 9 2.95 -0.79 -2.27
N PHE A 10 2.85 -0.54 -3.57
CA PHE A 10 3.17 0.74 -4.20
C PHE A 10 1.91 1.28 -4.90
N ILE A 11 1.55 2.53 -4.61
CA ILE A 11 0.41 3.22 -5.19
C ILE A 11 0.89 4.39 -6.03
N GLU A 12 0.30 4.58 -7.21
CA GLU A 12 0.56 5.68 -8.13
C GLU A 12 -0.76 6.25 -8.69
N ARG A 13 -0.90 7.58 -8.68
CA ARG A 13 -1.96 8.31 -9.41
C ARG A 13 -1.44 9.68 -9.86
N GLY A 14 -1.22 9.85 -11.17
CA GLY A 14 -0.64 11.09 -11.70
C GLY A 14 0.76 11.35 -11.13
N PHE A 15 0.96 12.49 -10.48
CA PHE A 15 2.23 12.85 -9.82
C PHE A 15 2.35 12.33 -8.38
N TYR A 16 1.30 11.69 -7.85
CA TYR A 16 1.27 11.17 -6.48
C TYR A 16 1.71 9.71 -6.46
N SER A 17 2.65 9.38 -5.58
CA SER A 17 3.14 8.01 -5.43
C SER A 17 3.61 7.73 -4.01
N GLY A 18 3.42 6.51 -3.53
CA GLY A 18 3.87 6.08 -2.21
C GLY A 18 4.00 4.56 -2.12
N LEU A 19 4.97 4.09 -1.34
CA LEU A 19 5.09 2.68 -1.00
C LEU A 19 5.10 2.45 0.51
N LEU A 20 4.69 1.25 0.89
CA LEU A 20 4.95 0.68 2.20
C LEU A 20 5.46 -0.76 2.06
N LEU A 21 6.45 -1.11 2.87
CA LEU A 21 7.12 -2.42 2.85
C LEU A 21 6.24 -3.51 3.50
N PRO A 22 6.50 -4.80 3.20
CA PRO A 22 5.68 -5.92 3.69
C PRO A 22 5.47 -5.95 5.21
N GLN A 23 6.51 -5.63 5.99
CA GLN A 23 6.51 -5.74 7.45
C GLN A 23 5.69 -4.63 8.14
N VAL A 24 5.47 -3.49 7.46
CA VAL A 24 4.83 -2.33 8.08
C VAL A 24 3.42 -2.70 8.53
N ALA A 25 2.65 -3.39 7.69
CA ALA A 25 1.30 -3.79 8.04
C ALA A 25 1.25 -4.71 9.27
N THR A 26 2.20 -5.65 9.40
CA THR A 26 2.27 -6.55 10.57
C THR A 26 2.73 -5.85 11.84
N GLU A 27 3.69 -4.91 11.76
CA GLU A 27 4.20 -4.17 12.92
C GLU A 27 3.12 -3.29 13.56
N TYR A 28 2.25 -2.70 12.74
CA TYR A 28 1.17 -1.83 13.20
C TYR A 28 -0.17 -2.55 13.38
N GLY A 29 -0.22 -3.87 13.15
CA GLY A 29 -1.46 -4.66 13.29
C GLY A 29 -2.55 -4.28 12.29
N TRP A 30 -2.17 -3.83 11.09
CA TRP A 30 -3.10 -3.43 10.05
C TRP A 30 -3.63 -4.61 9.25
N ASP A 31 -4.92 -4.54 8.90
CA ASP A 31 -5.50 -5.42 7.89
C ASP A 31 -5.22 -4.90 6.46
N ARG A 32 -5.68 -5.67 5.47
CA ARG A 32 -5.47 -5.33 4.05
C ARG A 32 -6.04 -3.97 3.68
N GLU A 33 -7.22 -3.61 4.17
CA GLU A 33 -7.88 -2.35 3.83
C GLU A 33 -7.12 -1.18 4.45
N THR A 34 -6.79 -1.27 5.74
CA THR A 34 -5.97 -0.26 6.43
C THR A 34 -4.62 -0.09 5.75
N PHE A 35 -3.98 -1.17 5.31
CA PHE A 35 -2.69 -1.10 4.63
C PHE A 35 -2.76 -0.35 3.28
N LEU A 36 -3.82 -0.58 2.51
CA LEU A 36 -4.10 0.18 1.28
C LEU A 36 -4.37 1.66 1.55
N GLU A 37 -5.19 1.94 2.57
CA GLU A 37 -5.52 3.31 2.97
C GLU A 37 -4.29 4.09 3.44
N GLN A 38 -3.46 3.48 4.28
CA GLN A 38 -2.20 4.08 4.74
C GLN A 38 -1.22 4.28 3.59
N THR A 39 -1.17 3.36 2.61
CA THR A 39 -0.34 3.56 1.41
C THR A 39 -0.85 4.72 0.55
N CYS A 40 -2.18 4.92 0.45
CA CYS A 40 -2.76 6.10 -0.22
C CYS A 40 -2.36 7.39 0.49
N ILE A 41 -2.49 7.44 1.82
CA ILE A 41 -2.09 8.60 2.63
C ILE A 41 -0.59 8.88 2.44
N LYS A 42 0.25 7.84 2.44
CA LYS A 42 1.69 7.95 2.21
C LYS A 42 2.02 8.49 0.82
N ALA A 43 1.19 8.19 -0.18
CA ALA A 43 1.29 8.74 -1.53
C ALA A 43 0.79 10.19 -1.65
N GLY A 44 0.25 10.78 -0.59
CA GLY A 44 -0.38 12.11 -0.60
C GLY A 44 -1.80 12.11 -1.16
N LEU A 45 -2.48 10.97 -1.15
CA LEU A 45 -3.84 10.77 -1.67
C LEU A 45 -4.86 10.59 -0.53
N PRO A 46 -6.16 10.81 -0.78
CA PRO A 46 -7.22 10.42 0.14
C PRO A 46 -7.16 8.91 0.47
N PRO A 47 -7.54 8.49 1.70
CA PRO A 47 -7.39 7.10 2.13
C PRO A 47 -8.06 6.08 1.20
N HIS A 48 -9.25 6.40 0.69
CA HIS A 48 -10.02 5.52 -0.20
C HIS A 48 -9.63 5.61 -1.68
N ALA A 49 -8.55 6.32 -2.03
CA ALA A 49 -8.12 6.51 -3.42
C ALA A 49 -7.81 5.18 -4.13
N TRP A 50 -7.44 4.13 -3.42
CA TRP A 50 -7.21 2.78 -3.99
C TRP A 50 -8.46 2.15 -4.63
N LYS A 51 -9.67 2.65 -4.33
CA LYS A 51 -10.93 2.21 -4.95
C LYS A 51 -11.18 2.88 -6.31
N ASP A 52 -10.43 3.93 -6.63
CA ASP A 52 -10.52 4.67 -7.88
C ASP A 52 -9.78 3.94 -9.01
N LYS A 53 -10.38 3.93 -10.21
CA LYS A 53 -9.82 3.28 -11.40
C LYS A 53 -8.56 3.98 -11.93
N GLU A 54 -8.39 5.27 -11.61
CA GLU A 54 -7.18 6.02 -11.97
C GLU A 54 -5.99 5.71 -11.05
N THR A 55 -6.24 5.06 -9.90
CA THR A 55 -5.19 4.67 -8.96
C THR A 55 -4.64 3.31 -9.34
N LYS A 56 -3.34 3.26 -9.65
CA LYS A 56 -2.63 2.02 -9.92
C LYS A 56 -2.07 1.46 -8.62
N ILE A 57 -2.28 0.18 -8.40
CA ILE A 57 -1.79 -0.55 -7.24
C ILE A 57 -0.84 -1.63 -7.73
N TYR A 58 0.40 -1.58 -7.28
CA TYR A 58 1.43 -2.57 -7.54
C TYR A 58 1.76 -3.31 -6.24
N ILE A 59 2.06 -4.59 -6.38
CA ILE A 59 2.35 -5.51 -5.27
C ILE A 59 3.75 -6.06 -5.49
N PHE A 60 4.57 -6.11 -4.45
CA PHE A 60 5.91 -6.68 -4.50
C PHE A 60 6.21 -7.48 -3.24
N SER A 61 7.18 -8.39 -3.31
CA SER A 61 7.77 -9.05 -2.14
C SER A 61 9.20 -8.54 -1.95
N ALA A 62 9.69 -8.58 -0.71
CA ALA A 62 11.06 -8.23 -0.39
C ALA A 62 11.62 -9.25 0.60
N ASP A 63 12.86 -9.68 0.38
CA ASP A 63 13.64 -10.40 1.38
C ASP A 63 14.23 -9.37 2.37
N ILE A 64 13.94 -9.55 3.65
CA ILE A 64 14.37 -8.66 4.73
C ILE A 64 15.37 -9.44 5.59
N PHE A 65 16.56 -8.88 5.81
CA PHE A 65 17.66 -9.48 6.58
C PHE A 65 17.87 -8.77 7.92
#